data_AF-A0A951TXC3-F1
#
_entry.id   AF-A0A951TXC3-F1
#
_cell.length_a   1.000
_cell.length_b   1.000
_cell.length_c   1.000
_cell.angle_alpha   90.00
_cell.angle_beta   90.00
_cell.angle_gamma   90.00
#
_symmetry.space_group_name_H-M   'P 1'
#
loop_
_entity.id
_entity.type
_entity.pdbx_description
1 polymer ?
#
loop_
_entity_poly.entity_id
_entity_poly.type
_entity_poly.pdbx_seq_one_letter_code
_entity_poly.pdbx_strand_id
1 'polypeptide(L)'
;MSQTQAAQIIGKPEINARRFLESKGIKALLGQGYTPDSIEIEPDADQVRGQSRFNALPLEVVTAYWFTQATRGDAQAQSLVWGLLTETLERRFDSAFGVQRSEDDFNQRLGSAF
;
A
#
# COMPACT_ATOMS: atom_id res chain seq x y z
N MET A 1 -0.80 0.20 -7.60
CA MET A 1 -0.88 -1.19 -7.08
C MET A 1 -2.29 -1.72 -7.30
N SER A 2 -2.51 -2.99 -7.64
CA SER A 2 -3.87 -3.56 -7.76
C SER A 2 -4.43 -4.01 -6.39
N GLN A 3 -5.75 -4.24 -6.30
CA GLN A 3 -6.38 -4.82 -5.10
C GLN A 3 -5.76 -6.15 -4.70
N THR A 4 -5.46 -7.01 -5.69
CA THR A 4 -4.79 -8.30 -5.49
C THR A 4 -3.41 -8.12 -4.88
N GLN A 5 -2.58 -7.24 -5.46
CA GLN A 5 -1.23 -6.98 -4.96
C GLN A 5 -1.27 -6.44 -3.52
N ALA A 6 -2.14 -5.46 -3.25
CA ALA A 6 -2.27 -4.86 -1.92
C ALA A 6 -2.67 -5.89 -0.85
N ALA A 7 -3.57 -6.82 -1.18
CA ALA A 7 -3.99 -7.87 -0.26
C ALA A 7 -2.89 -8.93 -0.05
N GLN A 8 -2.25 -9.39 -1.13
CA GLN A 8 -1.24 -10.46 -1.08
C GLN A 8 0.01 -10.06 -0.31
N ILE A 9 0.44 -8.80 -0.37
CA ILE A 9 1.59 -8.29 0.38
C ILE A 9 1.45 -8.51 1.89
N ILE A 10 0.22 -8.50 2.41
CA ILE A 10 -0.10 -8.76 3.83
C ILE A 10 -0.75 -10.14 4.03
N GLY A 11 -0.54 -11.08 3.09
CA GLY A 11 -1.01 -12.46 3.22
C GLY A 11 -2.54 -12.63 3.13
N LYS A 12 -3.27 -11.66 2.56
CA LYS A 12 -4.74 -11.70 2.47
C LYS A 12 -5.24 -12.01 1.06
N PRO A 13 -6.41 -12.65 0.93
CA PRO A 13 -7.11 -12.77 -0.34
C PRO A 13 -7.61 -11.40 -0.81
N GLU A 14 -7.65 -11.20 -2.13
CA GLU A 14 -8.07 -9.94 -2.79
C GLU A 14 -9.43 -9.43 -2.29
N ILE A 15 -10.37 -10.34 -1.96
CA ILE A 15 -11.70 -9.98 -1.44
C ILE A 15 -11.65 -9.08 -0.20
N ASN A 16 -10.57 -9.15 0.59
CA ASN A 16 -10.40 -8.31 1.77
C ASN A 16 -10.08 -6.87 1.40
N ALA A 17 -9.31 -6.63 0.34
CA ALA A 17 -9.07 -5.28 -0.20
C ALA A 17 -10.37 -4.73 -0.79
N ARG A 18 -11.10 -5.53 -1.58
CA ARG A 18 -12.40 -5.13 -2.14
C ARG A 18 -13.41 -4.70 -1.06
N ARG A 19 -13.62 -5.55 -0.04
CA ARG A 19 -14.52 -5.24 1.08
C ARG A 19 -14.10 -4.00 1.88
N PHE A 20 -12.80 -3.70 1.92
CA PHE A 20 -12.32 -2.49 2.58
C PHE A 20 -12.76 -1.22 1.85
N LEU A 21 -12.73 -1.21 0.51
CA LEU A 21 -13.17 -0.06 -0.31
C LEU A 21 -14.65 0.27 -0.10
N GLU A 22 -15.47 -0.71 0.25
CA GLU A 22 -16.89 -0.54 0.56
C GLU A 22 -17.14 -0.20 2.05
N SER A 23 -16.11 -0.27 2.89
CA SER A 23 -16.25 -0.18 4.34
C SER A 23 -16.29 1.25 4.87
N LYS A 24 -16.69 1.42 6.14
CA LYS A 24 -16.54 2.69 6.85
C LYS A 24 -15.08 3.06 7.13
N GLY A 25 -14.15 2.10 7.05
CA GLY A 25 -12.73 2.31 7.36
C GLY A 25 -12.05 3.26 6.38
N ILE A 26 -12.30 3.10 5.08
CA ILE A 26 -11.76 4.02 4.07
C ILE A 26 -12.34 5.43 4.23
N LYS A 27 -13.63 5.55 4.55
CA LYS A 27 -14.30 6.84 4.78
C LYS A 27 -13.78 7.57 6.02
N ALA A 28 -13.39 6.81 7.05
CA ALA A 28 -12.84 7.37 8.27
C ALA A 28 -11.42 7.94 8.07
N LEU A 29 -10.62 7.31 7.20
CA LEU A 29 -9.22 7.71 6.96
C LEU A 29 -9.08 8.72 5.82
N LEU A 30 -9.86 8.58 4.75
CA LEU A 30 -9.73 9.40 3.53
C LEU A 30 -10.86 10.43 3.35
N GLY A 31 -11.87 10.41 4.24
CA GLY A 31 -13.01 11.32 4.20
C GLY A 31 -14.22 10.78 3.42
N GLN A 32 -15.41 11.30 3.74
CA GLN A 32 -16.70 10.80 3.21
C GLN A 32 -16.88 11.01 1.70
N GLY A 33 -16.14 11.95 1.10
CA GLY A 33 -16.20 12.26 -0.33
C GLY A 33 -15.13 11.55 -1.18
N TYR A 34 -14.29 10.71 -0.56
CA TYR A 34 -13.21 10.04 -1.29
C TYR A 34 -13.77 9.02 -2.29
N THR A 35 -13.50 9.26 -3.57
CA THR A 35 -13.80 8.33 -4.67
C THR A 35 -12.46 7.89 -5.24
N PRO A 36 -12.09 6.58 -5.16
CA PRO A 36 -10.84 6.12 -5.74
C PRO A 36 -10.85 6.38 -7.26
N ASP A 37 -9.82 7.05 -7.77
CA ASP A 37 -9.63 7.19 -9.22
C ASP A 37 -9.35 5.81 -9.83
N SER A 38 -10.08 5.48 -10.90
CA SER A 38 -9.78 4.31 -11.73
C SER A 38 -8.75 4.71 -12.78
N ILE A 39 -7.57 4.10 -12.74
CA ILE A 39 -6.56 4.29 -13.79
C ILE A 39 -6.91 3.37 -14.97
N GLU A 40 -7.25 3.97 -16.11
CA GLU A 40 -7.30 3.25 -17.38
C GLU A 40 -5.88 3.06 -17.92
N ILE A 41 -5.58 1.87 -18.44
CA ILE A 41 -4.29 1.56 -19.08
C ILE A 41 -4.52 1.64 -20.58
N GLU A 42 -3.58 2.24 -21.30
CA GLU A 42 -3.58 2.22 -22.76
C GLU A 42 -3.62 0.78 -23.28
N PRO A 43 -4.48 0.47 -24.26
CA PRO A 43 -4.60 -0.88 -24.78
C PRO A 43 -3.30 -1.28 -25.47
N ASP A 44 -2.64 -2.31 -24.95
CA ASP A 44 -1.49 -2.93 -25.60
C ASP A 44 -1.99 -3.77 -26.79
N ALA A 45 -1.23 -3.78 -27.89
CA ALA A 45 -1.66 -4.41 -29.15
C ALA A 45 -1.89 -5.93 -29.03
N ASP A 46 -1.32 -6.55 -27.99
CA ASP A 46 -1.44 -7.97 -27.66
C ASP A 46 -2.57 -8.29 -26.66
N GLN A 47 -3.41 -7.31 -26.26
CA GLN A 47 -4.54 -7.58 -25.36
C GLN A 47 -5.66 -8.39 -26.05
N VAL A 48 -5.91 -9.60 -25.53
CA VAL A 48 -7.09 -10.41 -25.87
C VAL A 48 -8.36 -9.65 -25.48
N ARG A 49 -9.31 -9.52 -26.42
CA ARG A 49 -10.64 -8.94 -26.21
C ARG A 49 -11.25 -9.40 -24.87
N GLY A 50 -11.41 -8.48 -23.92
CA GLY A 50 -11.99 -8.73 -22.59
C GLY A 50 -11.04 -8.55 -21.41
N GLN A 51 -9.73 -8.40 -21.63
CA GLN A 51 -8.80 -7.94 -20.59
C GLN A 51 -8.64 -6.43 -20.63
N SER A 52 -9.44 -5.72 -19.85
CA SER A 52 -9.29 -4.27 -19.75
C SER A 52 -9.85 -3.79 -18.42
N ARG A 53 -9.00 -3.11 -17.64
CA ARG A 53 -9.20 -2.48 -16.32
C ARG A 53 -8.80 -3.36 -15.12
N PHE A 54 -7.57 -3.19 -14.63
CA PHE A 54 -7.36 -3.40 -13.20
C PHE A 54 -7.63 -2.08 -12.47
N ASN A 55 -8.46 -2.11 -11.43
CA ASN A 55 -8.65 -0.95 -10.56
C ASN A 55 -7.37 -0.74 -9.75
N ALA A 56 -6.51 0.15 -10.24
CA ALA A 56 -5.36 0.60 -9.49
C ALA A 56 -5.82 1.30 -8.21
N LEU A 57 -5.17 0.99 -7.11
CA LEU A 57 -5.34 1.66 -5.84
C LEU A 57 -4.27 2.77 -5.73
N PRO A 58 -4.69 4.02 -5.51
CA PRO A 58 -3.79 5.11 -5.10
C PRO A 58 -3.04 4.75 -3.81
N LEU A 59 -1.87 5.36 -3.61
CA LEU A 59 -1.00 5.06 -2.46
C LEU A 59 -1.73 5.31 -1.13
N GLU A 60 -2.50 6.39 -1.01
CA GLU A 60 -3.32 6.68 0.16
C GLU A 60 -4.34 5.57 0.46
N VAL A 61 -4.92 4.92 -0.55
CA VAL A 61 -5.86 3.80 -0.37
C VAL A 61 -5.13 2.56 0.13
N VAL A 62 -3.98 2.25 -0.47
CA VAL A 62 -3.14 1.12 -0.05
C VAL A 62 -2.70 1.31 1.40
N THR A 63 -2.26 2.51 1.75
CA THR A 63 -1.83 2.89 3.10
C THR A 63 -2.97 2.76 4.09
N ALA A 64 -4.16 3.30 3.77
CA ALA A 64 -5.33 3.21 4.61
C ALA A 64 -5.79 1.75 4.82
N TYR A 65 -5.70 0.93 3.78
CA TYR A 65 -6.02 -0.49 3.85
C TYR A 65 -5.07 -1.22 4.80
N TRP A 66 -3.75 -1.12 4.60
CA TRP A 66 -2.76 -1.79 5.44
C TRP A 66 -2.82 -1.31 6.89
N PHE A 67 -2.96 0.00 7.11
CA PHE A 67 -3.14 0.57 8.46
C PHE A 67 -4.40 0.05 9.14
N THR A 68 -5.52 -0.07 8.41
CA THR A 68 -6.75 -0.65 8.96
C THR A 68 -6.60 -2.12 9.32
N GLN A 69 -5.85 -2.91 8.54
CA GLN A 69 -5.58 -4.31 8.88
C GLN A 69 -4.66 -4.41 10.11
N ALA A 70 -3.63 -3.57 10.19
CA ALA A 70 -2.75 -3.48 11.36
C ALA A 70 -3.53 -3.17 12.65
N THR A 71 -4.41 -2.16 12.62
CA THR A 71 -5.25 -1.81 13.78
C THR A 71 -6.28 -2.88 14.17
N ARG A 72 -6.54 -3.84 13.28
CA ARG A 72 -7.38 -5.02 13.54
C ARG A 72 -6.59 -6.24 14.02
N GLY A 73 -5.30 -6.07 14.32
CA GLY A 73 -4.44 -7.13 14.84
C GLY A 73 -3.81 -8.03 13.78
N ASP A 74 -3.80 -7.61 12.51
CA ASP A 74 -3.02 -8.32 11.51
C ASP A 74 -1.51 -8.07 11.70
N ALA A 75 -0.80 -9.07 12.19
CA ALA A 75 0.61 -8.96 12.51
C ALA A 75 1.48 -8.64 11.29
N GLN A 76 1.16 -9.19 10.12
CA GLN A 76 1.94 -8.95 8.89
C GLN A 76 1.76 -7.51 8.41
N ALA A 77 0.52 -7.02 8.40
CA ALA A 77 0.24 -5.62 8.07
C ALA A 77 0.84 -4.66 9.12
N GLN A 78 0.79 -5.01 10.41
CA GLN A 78 1.36 -4.22 11.48
C GLN A 78 2.87 -4.08 11.32
N SER A 79 3.58 -5.19 11.13
CA SER A 79 5.01 -5.20 10.85
C SER A 79 5.29 -4.32 9.63
N LEU A 80 4.65 -4.57 8.49
CA LEU A 80 4.87 -3.81 7.26
C LEU A 80 4.74 -2.30 7.46
N VAL A 81 3.60 -1.87 8.03
CA VAL A 81 3.32 -0.46 8.28
C VAL A 81 4.36 0.15 9.23
N TRP A 82 4.78 -0.60 10.26
CA TRP A 82 5.80 -0.15 11.20
C TRP A 82 7.16 0.05 10.54
N GLY A 83 7.61 -0.87 9.70
CA GLY A 83 8.90 -0.71 9.01
C GLY A 83 8.87 0.44 8.00
N LEU A 84 7.78 0.59 7.23
CA LEU A 84 7.62 1.72 6.31
C LEU A 84 7.61 3.08 7.03
N LEU A 85 6.94 3.14 8.19
CA LEU A 85 6.95 4.33 9.05
C LEU A 85 8.37 4.62 9.56
N THR A 86 9.06 3.60 10.05
CA THR A 86 10.42 3.71 10.58
C THR A 86 11.39 4.19 9.52
N GLU A 87 11.38 3.58 8.34
CA GLU A 87 12.24 3.99 7.21
C GLU A 87 11.97 5.45 6.79
N THR A 88 10.69 5.84 6.70
CA THR A 88 10.33 7.23 6.36
C THR A 88 10.86 8.23 7.38
N LEU A 89 10.83 7.88 8.68
CA LEU A 89 11.37 8.72 9.74
C LEU A 89 12.91 8.75 9.70
N GLU A 90 13.57 7.59 9.52
CA GLU A 90 15.02 7.52 9.37
C GLU A 90 15.53 8.41 8.24
N ARG A 91 14.90 8.35 7.06
CA ARG A 91 15.25 9.20 5.91
C ARG A 91 15.13 10.69 6.23
N ARG A 92 14.06 11.09 6.95
CA ARG A 92 13.86 12.49 7.37
C ARG A 92 14.89 12.93 8.40
N PHE A 93 15.27 12.06 9.31
CA PHE A 93 16.31 12.32 10.30
C PHE A 93 17.68 12.41 9.65
N ASP A 94 18.01 11.49 8.75
CA ASP A 94 19.27 11.50 8.01
C ASP A 94 19.47 12.81 7.24
N SER A 95 18.43 13.26 6.54
CA SER A 95 18.41 14.56 5.87
C SER A 95 18.65 15.72 6.85
N ALA A 96 18.00 15.70 8.02
CA ALA A 96 18.15 16.73 9.04
C ALA A 96 19.55 16.74 9.70
N PHE A 97 20.22 15.60 9.79
CA PHE A 97 21.53 15.44 10.42
C PHE A 97 22.69 15.33 9.43
N GLY A 98 22.42 15.44 8.12
CA GLY A 98 23.44 15.36 7.07
C GLY A 98 24.05 13.96 6.90
N VAL A 99 23.32 12.92 7.29
CA VAL A 99 23.73 11.52 7.09
C VAL A 99 23.33 11.07 5.69
N GLN A 100 24.26 10.46 4.96
CA GLN A 100 23.98 9.85 3.66
C GLN A 100 23.92 8.33 3.80
N ARG A 101 22.84 7.73 3.29
CA ARG A 101 22.65 6.28 3.18
C ARG A 101 22.18 5.95 1.77
N SER A 102 22.59 4.80 1.28
CA SER A 102 22.14 4.27 0.00
C SER A 102 20.76 3.62 0.13
N GLU A 103 20.08 3.42 -1.00
CA GLU A 103 18.85 2.61 -1.05
C GLU A 103 19.09 1.18 -0.57
N ASP A 104 20.27 0.62 -0.83
CA ASP A 104 20.64 -0.73 -0.36
C ASP A 104 20.76 -0.80 1.16
N ASP A 105 21.27 0.26 1.81
CA ASP A 105 21.31 0.35 3.27
C ASP A 105 19.89 0.33 3.87
N PHE A 106 18.96 1.05 3.24
CA PHE A 106 17.55 1.05 3.65
C PHE A 106 16.90 -0.31 3.41
N ASN A 107 17.12 -0.91 2.24
CA ASN A 107 16.57 -2.24 1.90
C ASN A 107 17.06 -3.33 2.85
N GLN A 108 18.33 -3.32 3.25
CA GLN A 108 18.86 -4.29 4.22
C GLN A 108 18.19 -4.14 5.59
N ARG A 109 17.94 -2.91 6.03
CA ARG A 109 17.27 -2.63 7.31
C ARG A 109 15.78 -3.02 7.26
N LEU A 110 15.09 -2.67 6.18
CA LEU A 110 13.69 -3.00 5.98
C LEU A 110 13.48 -4.52 5.83
N GLY A 111 14.32 -5.19 5.03
CA GLY A 111 14.27 -6.64 4.84
C GLY A 111 14.63 -7.45 6.10
N SER A 112 15.38 -6.86 7.04
CA SER A 112 15.63 -7.48 8.36
C SER A 112 14.44 -7.39 9.32
N ALA A 113 13.42 -6.59 9.00
CA ALA A 113 12.23 -6.40 9.83
C ALA A 113 11.06 -7.33 9.48
N PHE A 114 11.15 -8.11 8.39
CA PHE A 114 10.06 -8.93 7.82
C PHE A 114 10.49 -10.33 7.40
#